data_AF-A0A5K1CXV7-F1
#
_entry.id   AF-A0A5K1CXV7-F1
#
_cell.length_a   1.000
_cell.length_b   1.000
_cell.length_c   1.000
_cell.angle_alpha   90.00
_cell.angle_beta   90.00
_cell.angle_gamma   90.00
#
_symmetry.space_group_name_H-M   'P 1'
#
loop_
_entity.id
_entity.type
_entity.pdbx_description
1 polymer ?
#
loop_
_entity_poly.entity_id
_entity_poly.type
_entity_poly.pdbx_seq_one_letter_code
_entity_poly.pdbx_strand_id
1 'polypeptide(L)'
;VHVLPREIFGKSTYEVAATLLKWLPLWMVDKLLLICARLELGNIQKFGLKRPAMGPLQLKNTFGRTPVLDIGALKKIRSGDIKVVPGIKKFLSGKVELINGEILDIDAVILATGYKSNVPSWLK
;
A
#
# COMPACT_ATOMS: atom_id res chain seq x y z
N VAL A 1 -1.50 -4.33 -1.73
CA VAL A 1 -0.87 -3.51 -0.66
C VAL A 1 -1.94 -3.05 0.32
N HIS A 2 -1.63 -2.89 1.60
CA HIS A 2 -2.54 -2.22 2.54
C HIS A 2 -2.33 -0.71 2.48
N VAL A 3 -3.42 0.03 2.36
CA VAL A 3 -3.46 1.49 2.45
C VAL A 3 -4.35 1.85 3.62
N LEU A 4 -3.79 2.56 4.58
CA LEU A 4 -4.47 3.04 5.79
C LEU A 4 -4.41 4.58 5.80
N PRO A 5 -5.38 5.26 6.40
CA PRO A 5 -5.26 6.71 6.61
C PRO A 5 -4.06 6.98 7.53
N ARG A 6 -3.40 8.13 7.40
CA ARG A 6 -2.32 8.51 8.33
C ARG A 6 -2.84 8.65 9.76
N GLU A 7 -4.04 9.19 9.92
CA GLU A 7 -4.70 9.43 11.19
C GLU A 7 -6.10 8.80 11.20
N ILE A 8 -6.51 8.28 12.36
CA ILE A 8 -7.83 7.73 12.64
C ILE A 8 -8.34 8.47 13.88
N PHE A 9 -9.44 9.21 13.73
CA PHE A 9 -10.04 10.02 14.81
C PHE A 9 -9.03 10.97 15.52
N GLY A 10 -8.17 11.64 14.75
CA GLY A 10 -7.20 12.62 15.26
C GLY A 10 -5.95 12.02 15.92
N LYS A 11 -5.79 10.69 15.88
CA LYS A 11 -4.59 10.00 16.36
C LYS A 11 -3.91 9.27 15.22
N SER A 12 -2.59 9.08 15.31
CA SER A 12 -1.89 8.32 14.27
C SER A 12 -2.41 6.87 14.22
N THR A 13 -2.48 6.30 13.03
CA THR A 13 -2.92 4.90 12.85
C THR A 13 -2.09 3.92 13.66
N TYR A 14 -0.80 4.18 13.86
CA TYR A 14 0.06 3.35 14.70
C TYR A 14 -0.19 3.51 16.19
N GLU A 15 -0.52 4.72 16.66
CA GLU A 15 -0.92 4.92 18.06
C GLU A 15 -2.21 4.17 18.36
N VAL A 16 -3.21 4.26 17.47
CA VAL A 16 -4.46 3.50 17.58
C VAL A 16 -4.17 2.01 17.59
N ALA A 17 -3.38 1.51 16.64
CA ALA A 17 -3.01 0.10 16.56
C ALA A 17 -2.29 -0.39 17.84
N ALA A 18 -1.27 0.35 18.30
CA ALA A 18 -0.50 0.00 19.49
C ALA A 18 -1.37 0.01 20.75
N THR A 19 -2.33 0.94 20.85
CA THR A 19 -3.26 1.00 21.98
C THR A 19 -4.22 -0.18 21.96
N LEU A 20 -4.80 -0.52 20.81
CA LEU A 20 -5.71 -1.67 20.68
C LEU A 20 -5.01 -3.01 20.96
N LEU A 21 -3.75 -3.15 20.54
CA LEU A 21 -2.94 -4.35 20.79
C LEU A 21 -2.69 -4.62 22.28
N LYS A 22 -2.84 -3.64 23.17
CA LYS A 22 -2.75 -3.86 24.62
C LYS A 22 -3.93 -4.68 25.18
N TRP A 23 -5.06 -4.66 24.48
CA TRP A 23 -6.32 -5.20 24.98
C TRP A 23 -6.92 -6.28 24.09
N LEU A 24 -6.51 -6.35 22.82
CA LEU A 24 -7.15 -7.17 21.79
C LEU A 24 -6.13 -8.05 21.05
N PRO A 25 -6.53 -9.26 20.61
CA PRO A 25 -5.67 -10.10 19.77
C PRO A 25 -5.44 -9.47 18.39
N LEU A 26 -4.27 -9.76 17.80
CA LEU A 26 -3.79 -9.19 16.53
C LEU A 26 -4.83 -9.22 15.40
N TRP A 27 -5.49 -10.36 15.20
CA TRP A 27 -6.49 -10.52 14.12
C TRP A 27 -7.68 -9.58 14.27
N MET A 28 -8.04 -9.23 15.52
CA MET A 28 -9.15 -8.32 15.79
C MET A 28 -8.73 -6.87 15.56
N VAL A 29 -7.52 -6.51 15.97
CA VAL A 29 -6.94 -5.18 15.66
C VAL A 29 -6.85 -4.98 14.16
N ASP A 30 -6.38 -5.98 13.40
CA ASP A 30 -6.32 -5.91 11.94
C ASP A 30 -7.70 -5.70 11.31
N LYS A 31 -8.73 -6.40 11.78
CA LYS A 31 -10.11 -6.18 11.31
C LYS A 31 -10.60 -4.76 11.62
N LEU A 32 -10.38 -4.27 12.83
CA LEU A 32 -10.77 -2.91 13.25
C LEU A 32 -10.09 -1.85 12.38
N LEU A 33 -8.78 -1.97 12.14
CA LEU A 33 -8.04 -1.06 11.27
C LEU A 33 -8.59 -1.06 9.84
N LEU A 34 -8.96 -2.22 9.31
CA LEU A 34 -9.54 -2.33 7.97
C LEU A 34 -10.96 -1.74 7.89
N ILE A 35 -11.75 -1.82 8.96
CA ILE A 35 -13.05 -1.15 9.09
C ILE A 35 -12.85 0.37 9.10
N CYS A 36 -11.99 0.89 9.97
CA CYS A 36 -11.65 2.33 10.01
C CYS A 36 -11.15 2.82 8.64
N ALA A 37 -10.24 2.07 8.01
CA ALA A 37 -9.76 2.41 6.67
C ALA A 37 -10.86 2.37 5.61
N ARG A 38 -11.87 1.51 5.73
CA ARG A 38 -13.01 1.49 4.80
C ARG A 38 -13.96 2.67 5.03
N LEU A 39 -14.12 3.12 6.27
CA LEU A 39 -14.93 4.30 6.61
C LEU A 39 -14.26 5.58 6.10
N GLU A 40 -12.97 5.76 6.33
CA GLU A 40 -12.20 6.95 5.93
C GLU A 40 -11.86 6.96 4.42
N LEU A 41 -11.35 5.84 3.91
CA LEU A 41 -10.82 5.75 2.54
C LEU A 41 -11.79 5.10 1.55
N GLY A 42 -12.94 4.61 1.99
CA GLY A 42 -13.91 3.92 1.13
C GLY A 42 -13.38 2.61 0.55
N ASN A 43 -14.05 2.11 -0.50
CA ASN A 43 -13.58 0.96 -1.25
C ASN A 43 -12.48 1.37 -2.24
N ILE A 44 -11.23 1.04 -1.94
CA ILE A 44 -10.07 1.32 -2.81
C ILE A 44 -9.86 0.30 -3.93
N GLN A 45 -10.51 -0.88 -3.85
CA GLN A 45 -10.33 -1.93 -4.85
C GLN A 45 -10.85 -1.51 -6.23
N LYS A 46 -11.86 -0.63 -6.27
CA LYS A 46 -12.39 -0.06 -7.52
C LYS A 46 -11.37 0.75 -8.31
N PHE A 47 -10.26 1.14 -7.68
CA PHE A 47 -9.14 1.85 -8.30
C PHE A 47 -7.96 0.91 -8.60
N GLY A 48 -8.15 -0.41 -8.61
CA GLY A 48 -7.08 -1.39 -8.88
C GLY A 48 -6.17 -1.69 -7.68
N LEU A 49 -6.35 -1.02 -6.54
CA LEU A 49 -5.57 -1.27 -5.33
C LEU A 49 -6.09 -2.51 -4.58
N LYS A 50 -5.56 -3.68 -4.95
CA LYS A 50 -5.90 -4.96 -4.32
C LYS A 50 -5.31 -5.04 -2.90
N ARG A 51 -6.17 -5.27 -1.91
CA ARG A 51 -5.77 -5.52 -0.52
C ARG A 51 -5.28 -6.97 -0.37
N PRO A 52 -4.17 -7.21 0.34
CA PRO A 52 -3.75 -8.56 0.73
C PRO A 52 -4.81 -9.24 1.61
N ALA A 53 -4.87 -10.57 1.58
CA ALA A 53 -5.76 -11.36 2.44
C ALA A 53 -5.33 -11.32 3.92
N MET A 54 -4.03 -11.33 4.18
CA MET A 54 -3.45 -11.17 5.51
C MET A 54 -3.64 -9.73 6.01
N GLY A 55 -3.92 -9.53 7.30
CA GLY A 55 -4.15 -8.21 7.88
C GLY A 55 -2.91 -7.31 7.92
N PRO A 56 -3.06 -5.98 8.07
CA PRO A 56 -1.96 -5.02 7.95
C PRO A 56 -0.83 -5.22 8.96
N LEU A 57 -1.14 -5.46 10.24
CA LEU A 57 -0.16 -5.68 11.30
C LEU A 57 0.42 -7.09 11.20
N GLN A 58 -0.41 -8.09 10.88
CA GLN A 58 0.09 -9.44 10.62
C GLN A 58 1.10 -9.46 9.46
N LEU A 59 0.80 -8.77 8.35
CA LEU A 59 1.70 -8.66 7.20
C LEU A 59 3.02 -7.97 7.57
N LYS A 60 2.96 -6.93 8.40
CA LYS A 60 4.14 -6.26 8.94
C LYS A 60 4.97 -7.23 9.80
N ASN A 61 4.35 -7.96 10.71
CA ASN A 61 5.05 -8.86 11.63
C ASN A 61 5.68 -10.06 10.90
N THR A 62 5.01 -10.61 9.89
CA THR A 62 5.50 -11.80 9.17
C THR A 62 6.50 -11.47 8.07
N PHE A 63 6.31 -10.37 7.33
CA PHE A 63 7.10 -10.06 6.14
C PHE A 63 7.85 -8.73 6.21
N GLY A 64 7.79 -8.01 7.33
CA GLY A 64 8.36 -6.66 7.45
C GLY A 64 7.67 -5.61 6.56
N ARG A 65 6.51 -5.94 5.96
CA ARG A 65 5.82 -5.07 5.00
C ARG A 65 4.83 -4.17 5.70
N THR A 66 5.28 -2.95 5.96
CA THR A 66 4.51 -1.89 6.59
C THR A 66 3.40 -1.39 5.64
N PRO A 67 2.16 -1.19 6.12
CA PRO A 67 1.09 -0.60 5.30
C PRO A 67 1.44 0.84 4.90
N VAL A 68 0.98 1.24 3.70
CA VAL A 68 1.12 2.62 3.23
C VAL A 68 0.16 3.51 4.00
N LEU A 69 0.67 4.62 4.54
CA LEU A 69 -0.14 5.66 5.14
C LEU A 69 -0.48 6.70 4.07
N ASP A 70 -1.75 6.80 3.70
CA ASP A 70 -2.19 7.79 2.72
C ASP A 70 -2.24 9.19 3.34
N ILE A 71 -1.69 10.15 2.61
CA ILE A 71 -1.69 11.58 2.93
C ILE A 71 -2.27 12.44 1.79
N GLY A 72 -2.84 11.81 0.76
CA GLY A 72 -3.40 12.53 -0.40
C GLY A 72 -3.17 11.86 -1.76
N ALA A 73 -2.37 10.79 -1.82
CA ALA A 73 -2.19 10.03 -3.06
C ALA A 73 -3.51 9.39 -3.50
N LEU A 74 -4.31 8.87 -2.57
CA LEU A 74 -5.62 8.33 -2.89
C LEU A 74 -6.58 9.40 -3.44
N LYS A 75 -6.48 10.65 -2.96
CA LYS A 75 -7.28 11.76 -3.51
C LYS A 75 -6.93 12.01 -4.98
N LYS A 76 -5.64 11.97 -5.34
CA LYS A 76 -5.15 12.10 -6.71
C LYS A 76 -5.53 10.91 -7.60
N ILE A 77 -5.57 9.70 -7.04
CA ILE A 77 -6.12 8.52 -7.75
C ILE A 77 -7.61 8.69 -8.03
N ARG A 78 -8.37 9.22 -7.05
CA ARG A 78 -9.81 9.46 -7.21
C ARG A 78 -10.14 10.54 -8.24
N SER A 79 -9.32 11.60 -8.34
CA SER A 79 -9.54 12.66 -9.33
C SER A 79 -9.11 12.28 -10.74
N GLY A 80 -8.35 11.20 -10.91
CA GLY A 80 -7.80 10.77 -12.19
C GLY A 80 -6.41 11.33 -12.50
N ASP A 81 -5.88 12.22 -11.66
CA ASP A 81 -4.51 12.75 -11.77
C ASP A 81 -3.46 11.62 -11.72
N ILE A 82 -3.76 10.52 -11.02
CA ILE A 82 -2.94 9.30 -10.97
C ILE A 82 -3.76 8.11 -11.46
N LYS A 83 -3.37 7.53 -12.60
CA LYS A 83 -3.95 6.28 -13.11
C LYS A 83 -3.19 5.07 -12.55
N VAL A 84 -3.88 4.21 -11.81
CA VAL A 84 -3.33 2.91 -11.39
C VAL A 84 -3.41 1.95 -12.57
N VAL A 85 -2.27 1.41 -12.98
CA VAL A 85 -2.15 0.49 -14.12
C VAL A 85 -1.58 -0.87 -13.69
N PRO A 86 -1.82 -1.93 -14.47
CA PRO A 86 -1.12 -3.20 -14.30
C PRO A 86 0.41 -3.06 -14.39
N GLY A 87 1.13 -4.11 -14.00
CA GLY A 87 2.60 -4.13 -14.09
C GLY A 87 3.12 -3.96 -15.52
N ILE A 88 4.35 -3.47 -15.65
CA ILE A 88 5.06 -3.37 -16.92
C ILE A 88 5.54 -4.76 -17.34
N LYS A 89 5.27 -5.14 -18.59
CA LYS A 89 5.73 -6.38 -19.22
C LYS A 89 7.07 -6.19 -19.93
N LYS A 90 7.24 -5.12 -20.71
CA LYS A 90 8.52 -4.74 -21.32
C LYS A 90 8.58 -3.24 -21.63
N PHE A 91 9.81 -2.73 -21.71
CA PHE A 91 10.10 -1.39 -22.20
C PHE A 91 10.27 -1.40 -23.72
N LEU A 92 9.80 -0.34 -24.36
CA LEU A 92 9.93 -0.07 -25.79
C LEU A 92 10.52 1.33 -25.96
N SER A 93 10.95 1.69 -27.18
CA SER A 93 11.42 3.05 -27.45
C SER A 93 10.28 4.05 -27.24
N GLY A 94 10.41 4.91 -26.22
CA GLY A 94 9.40 5.92 -25.83
C GLY A 94 8.09 5.38 -25.25
N LYS A 95 7.99 4.07 -24.99
CA LYS A 95 6.74 3.42 -24.57
C LYS A 95 6.95 2.29 -23.56
N VAL A 96 5.87 1.88 -22.91
CA VAL A 96 5.82 0.67 -22.08
C VAL A 96 4.66 -0.22 -22.50
N GLU A 97 4.90 -1.53 -22.61
CA GLU A 97 3.83 -2.53 -22.74
C GLU A 97 3.47 -3.04 -21.35
N LEU A 98 2.20 -2.99 -20.99
CA LEU A 98 1.66 -3.50 -19.74
C LEU A 98 1.30 -4.99 -19.85
N ILE A 99 1.15 -5.68 -18.71
CA ILE A 99 0.82 -7.11 -18.69
C ILE A 99 -0.53 -7.47 -19.33
N ASN A 100 -1.45 -6.51 -19.47
CA ASN A 100 -2.72 -6.67 -20.18
C ASN A 100 -2.62 -6.41 -21.70
N GLY A 101 -1.43 -6.11 -22.21
CA GLY A 101 -1.18 -5.80 -23.63
C GLY A 101 -1.39 -4.33 -24.02
N GLU A 102 -1.84 -3.47 -23.10
CA GLU A 102 -1.94 -2.01 -23.34
C GLU A 102 -0.54 -1.41 -23.51
N ILE A 103 -0.37 -0.53 -24.51
CA ILE A 103 0.88 0.20 -24.76
C ILE A 103 0.66 1.67 -24.40
N LEU A 104 1.54 2.21 -23.57
CA LEU A 104 1.50 3.60 -23.12
C LEU A 104 2.75 4.35 -23.59
N ASP A 105 2.56 5.53 -24.17
CA ASP A 105 3.64 6.50 -24.41
C ASP A 105 4.01 7.17 -23.07
N ILE A 106 5.31 7.19 -22.74
CA ILE A 106 5.82 7.68 -21.45
C ILE A 106 7.17 8.37 -21.65
N ASP A 107 7.33 9.57 -21.08
CA ASP A 107 8.57 10.35 -21.16
C ASP A 107 9.65 9.88 -20.16
N ALA A 108 9.24 9.38 -18.98
CA ALA A 108 10.14 8.99 -17.91
C ALA A 108 9.60 7.84 -17.06
N VAL A 109 10.50 7.00 -16.54
CA VAL A 109 10.18 5.88 -15.65
C VAL A 109 10.94 6.02 -14.33
N ILE A 110 10.23 6.00 -13.21
CA ILE A 110 10.81 6.04 -11.86
C ILE A 110 10.60 4.69 -11.19
N LEU A 111 11.70 3.99 -10.88
CA LEU A 111 11.66 2.69 -10.19
C LEU A 111 11.62 2.87 -8.67
N ALA A 112 10.42 3.04 -8.13
CA ALA A 112 10.17 3.09 -6.69
C ALA A 112 10.03 1.69 -6.05
N THR A 113 10.93 0.76 -6.39
CA THR A 113 10.83 -0.68 -6.02
C THR A 113 11.46 -1.04 -4.66
N GLY A 114 11.87 -0.05 -3.88
CA GLY A 114 12.47 -0.24 -2.55
C GLY A 114 13.95 -0.65 -2.59
N TYR A 115 14.47 -1.06 -1.43
CA TYR A 115 15.88 -1.41 -1.22
C TYR A 115 16.03 -2.84 -0.69
N LYS A 116 17.22 -3.43 -0.89
CA LYS A 116 17.63 -4.68 -0.25
C LYS A 116 18.71 -4.38 0.78
N SER A 117 18.56 -4.94 1.98
CA SER A 117 19.60 -4.83 3.02
C SER A 117 20.80 -5.70 2.69
N ASN A 118 22.00 -5.15 2.82
CA ASN A 118 23.24 -5.93 2.78
C ASN A 118 23.72 -6.36 4.19
N VAL A 119 22.98 -6.05 5.26
CA VAL A 119 23.33 -6.46 6.65
C VAL A 119 23.71 -7.94 6.77
N PRO A 120 22.96 -8.89 6.18
CA PRO A 120 23.31 -10.31 6.27
C PRO A 120 24.65 -10.68 5.63
N SER A 121 25.22 -9.82 4.77
CA SER A 121 26.53 -10.09 4.17
C SER A 121 27.70 -9.67 5.05
N TRP A 122 27.47 -8.86 6.09
CA TRP A 122 28.55 -8.32 6.94
C TRP A 122 28.32 -8.49 8.45
N LEU A 123 27.08 -8.61 8.91
CA LEU A 123 26.74 -8.91 10.30
C LEU A 123 26.53 -10.43 10.43
N LYS A 124 27.48 -11.09 11.11
CA LYS A 124 27.40 -12.51 11.47
C LYS A 124 26.57 -12.73 12.72
#